data_AF-A0A8T4H0Q1-F1
#
_entry.id   AF-A0A8T4H0Q1-F1
#
_cell.length_a   1.000
_cell.length_b   1.000
_cell.length_c   1.000
_cell.angle_alpha   90.00
_cell.angle_beta   90.00
_cell.angle_gamma   90.00
#
_symmetry.space_group_name_H-M   'P 1'
#
loop_
_entity.id
_entity.type
_entity.pdbx_description
1 polymer ?
#
loop_
_entity_poly.entity_id
_entity_poly.type
_entity_poly.pdbx_seq_one_letter_code
_entity_poly.pdbx_strand_id
1 'polypeptide(L)'
;MQLVEPTDFEILAFLDEQGRNNAINIAAGLDRDRSYVNTRLRALAEKELVQRVGPAENSGLYELTSTGEVARTLRDRYDDPDADFEELLERGQG
;
A
#
# COMPACT_ATOMS: atom_id res chain seq x y z
N MET A 1 11.67 5.93 3.14
CA MET A 1 11.06 4.67 2.70
C MET A 1 11.00 4.72 1.18
N GLN A 2 11.24 3.62 0.48
CA GLN A 2 11.20 3.60 -1.00
C GLN A 2 9.97 2.82 -1.51
N LEU A 3 9.04 3.53 -2.15
CA LEU A 3 7.86 3.05 -2.84
C LEU A 3 8.07 3.07 -4.36
N VAL A 4 7.36 2.19 -5.07
CA VAL A 4 7.40 2.08 -6.52
C VAL A 4 6.20 2.79 -7.13
N GLU A 5 6.45 3.89 -7.83
CA GLU A 5 5.43 4.63 -8.54
C GLU A 5 5.15 4.07 -9.95
N PRO A 6 3.88 4.11 -10.41
CA PRO A 6 2.68 4.50 -9.66
C PRO A 6 2.11 3.35 -8.79
N THR A 7 2.62 2.13 -8.99
CA THR A 7 1.95 0.88 -8.59
C THR A 7 1.65 0.78 -7.10
N ASP A 8 2.58 1.16 -6.22
CA ASP A 8 2.36 1.07 -4.77
C ASP A 8 1.22 1.97 -4.32
N PHE A 9 1.19 3.21 -4.81
CA PHE A 9 0.12 4.15 -4.50
C PHE A 9 -1.22 3.71 -5.08
N GLU A 10 -1.22 3.10 -6.28
CA GLU A 10 -2.43 2.48 -6.86
C GLU A 10 -2.95 1.32 -5.99
N ILE A 11 -2.07 0.50 -5.41
CA ILE A 11 -2.46 -0.58 -4.49
C ILE A 11 -3.04 0.00 -3.18
N LEU A 12 -2.40 1.02 -2.59
CA LEU A 12 -2.89 1.66 -1.38
C LEU A 12 -4.28 2.30 -1.62
N ALA A 13 -4.46 2.99 -2.76
CA ALA A 13 -5.75 3.56 -3.15
C ALA A 13 -6.82 2.49 -3.36
N PHE A 14 -6.48 1.37 -4.02
CA PHE A 14 -7.42 0.28 -4.21
C PHE A 14 -7.90 -0.30 -2.87
N LEU A 15 -7.00 -0.47 -1.89
CA LEU A 15 -7.37 -0.99 -0.56
C LEU A 15 -8.18 0.01 0.27
N ASP A 16 -7.95 1.32 0.09
CA ASP A 16 -8.77 2.37 0.70
C ASP A 16 -10.20 2.35 0.15
N GLU A 17 -10.35 2.26 -1.17
CA GLU A 17 -11.65 2.29 -1.85
C GLU A 17 -12.44 0.98 -1.73
N GLN A 18 -11.76 -0.16 -1.87
CA GLN A 18 -12.40 -1.49 -1.95
C GLN A 18 -12.32 -2.26 -0.62
N GLY A 19 -11.65 -1.69 0.38
CA GLY A 19 -11.36 -2.35 1.65
C GLY A 19 -10.38 -3.54 1.50
N ARG A 20 -10.41 -4.41 2.52
CA ARG A 20 -9.57 -5.60 2.59
C ARG A 20 -9.67 -6.47 1.34
N ASN A 21 -8.53 -6.77 0.71
CA ASN A 21 -8.52 -7.49 -0.56
C ASN A 21 -7.29 -8.40 -0.74
N ASN A 22 -7.29 -9.26 -1.76
CA ASN A 22 -6.16 -10.14 -2.08
C ASN A 22 -5.45 -9.72 -3.39
N ALA A 23 -4.27 -10.29 -3.63
CA ALA A 23 -3.47 -9.96 -4.81
C ALA A 23 -4.16 -10.28 -6.15
N ILE A 24 -5.08 -11.27 -6.19
CA ILE A 24 -5.80 -11.64 -7.43
C ILE A 24 -6.75 -10.52 -7.82
N ASN A 25 -7.55 -10.06 -6.87
CA ASN A 25 -8.55 -9.04 -7.10
C ASN A 25 -7.93 -7.67 -7.38
N ILE A 26 -6.87 -7.31 -6.64
CA ILE A 26 -6.15 -6.04 -6.86
C ILE A 26 -5.50 -6.04 -8.25
N ALA A 27 -4.86 -7.14 -8.65
CA ALA A 27 -4.26 -7.27 -9.97
C ALA A 27 -5.28 -7.15 -11.11
N ALA A 28 -6.46 -7.77 -10.94
CA ALA A 28 -7.55 -7.63 -11.90
C ALA A 28 -8.09 -6.19 -11.97
N GLY A 29 -8.21 -5.51 -10.83
CA GLY A 29 -8.70 -4.14 -10.76
C GLY A 29 -7.74 -3.09 -11.33
N LEU A 30 -6.43 -3.33 -11.23
CA LEU A 30 -5.39 -2.43 -11.73
C LEU A 30 -4.84 -2.81 -13.12
N ASP A 31 -5.35 -3.88 -13.73
CA ASP A 31 -4.82 -4.47 -14.97
C ASP A 31 -3.30 -4.73 -14.88
N ARG A 32 -2.91 -5.56 -13.90
CA ARG A 32 -1.51 -5.91 -13.59
C ARG A 32 -1.35 -7.42 -13.42
N ASP A 33 -0.10 -7.88 -13.48
CA ASP A 33 0.24 -9.26 -13.14
C ASP A 33 0.05 -9.53 -11.64
N ARG A 34 -0.62 -10.63 -11.31
CA ARG A 34 -0.87 -11.05 -9.92
C ARG A 34 0.43 -11.29 -9.15
N SER A 35 1.43 -11.93 -9.75
CA SER A 35 2.69 -12.25 -9.07
C SER A 35 3.46 -10.98 -8.73
N TYR A 36 3.42 -9.99 -9.62
CA TYR A 36 3.95 -8.66 -9.38
C TYR A 36 3.22 -7.94 -8.25
N VAL A 37 1.89 -7.87 -8.29
CA VAL A 37 1.08 -7.27 -7.21
C VAL A 37 1.34 -7.96 -5.86
N ASN A 38 1.43 -9.28 -5.83
CA ASN A 38 1.74 -10.02 -4.61
C ASN A 38 3.16 -9.71 -4.07
N THR A 39 4.12 -9.47 -4.95
CA THR A 39 5.46 -8.99 -4.55
C THR A 39 5.37 -7.60 -3.94
N ARG A 40 4.61 -6.69 -4.55
CA ARG A 40 4.39 -5.34 -4.02
C ARG A 40 3.69 -5.36 -2.66
N LEU A 41 2.63 -6.14 -2.49
CA LEU A 41 1.91 -6.28 -1.21
C LEU A 41 2.82 -6.77 -0.07
N ARG A 42 3.74 -7.69 -0.33
CA ARG A 42 4.73 -8.11 0.67
C ARG A 42 5.69 -6.97 1.02
N ALA A 43 6.20 -6.26 0.01
CA ALA A 43 7.10 -5.13 0.24
C ALA A 43 6.43 -3.96 0.98
N LEU A 44 5.13 -3.74 0.76
CA LEU A 44 4.31 -2.76 1.49
C LEU A 44 4.02 -3.22 2.93
N ALA A 45 3.83 -4.52 3.15
CA ALA A 45 3.64 -5.08 4.49
C ALA A 45 4.92 -4.99 5.34
N GLU A 46 6.09 -5.22 4.74
CA GLU A 46 7.39 -5.00 5.40
C GLU A 46 7.61 -3.53 5.80
N LYS A 47 6.90 -2.60 5.16
CA LYS A 47 6.91 -1.16 5.46
C LYS A 47 5.75 -0.73 6.36
N GLU A 48 4.96 -1.70 6.85
CA GLU A 48 3.81 -1.47 7.72
C GLU A 48 2.71 -0.58 7.10
N LEU A 49 2.68 -0.44 5.77
CA LEU A 49 1.65 0.32 5.05
C LEU A 49 0.38 -0.50 4.80
N VAL A 50 0.53 -1.82 4.78
CA VAL A 50 -0.58 -2.77 4.73
C VAL A 50 -0.30 -3.88 5.71
N GLN A 51 -1.35 -4.57 6.16
CA GLN A 51 -1.19 -5.75 7.03
C GLN A 51 -1.95 -6.94 6.47
N ARG A 52 -1.36 -8.13 6.63
CA ARG A 52 -1.99 -9.40 6.22
C ARG A 52 -3.00 -9.82 7.28
N VAL A 53 -4.21 -10.17 6.85
CA VAL A 53 -5.36 -10.38 7.74
C VAL A 53 -6.21 -11.57 7.36
N GLY A 54 -6.91 -12.14 8.34
CA GLY A 54 -7.88 -13.23 8.13
C GLY A 54 -7.68 -14.40 9.10
N PRO A 55 -8.75 -15.18 9.37
CA PRO A 55 -8.74 -16.23 10.38
C PRO A 55 -7.96 -17.49 9.96
N ALA A 56 -7.62 -17.61 8.68
CA ALA A 56 -6.84 -18.72 8.14
C ALA A 56 -5.48 -18.21 7.65
N GLU A 57 -4.41 -18.96 7.94
CA GLU A 57 -3.02 -18.64 7.56
C GLU A 57 -2.82 -18.38 6.05
N ASN A 58 -3.79 -18.80 5.22
CA ASN A 58 -3.77 -18.72 3.77
C ASN A 58 -4.85 -17.81 3.16
N SER A 59 -5.52 -16.95 3.93
CA SER A 59 -6.53 -16.02 3.39
C SER A 59 -5.99 -15.16 2.23
N GLY A 60 -4.70 -14.81 2.31
CA GLY A 60 -4.04 -13.95 1.32
C GLY A 60 -4.61 -12.54 1.26
N LEU A 61 -5.38 -12.13 2.28
CA LEU A 61 -5.99 -10.81 2.36
C LEU A 61 -5.02 -9.82 3.01
N TYR A 62 -5.04 -8.60 2.48
CA TYR A 62 -4.34 -7.44 2.97
C TYR A 62 -5.35 -6.34 3.23
N GLU A 63 -5.09 -5.51 4.23
CA GLU A 63 -5.82 -4.27 4.47
C GLU A 63 -4.86 -3.12 4.73
N LEU A 64 -5.34 -1.91 4.47
CA LEU A 64 -4.58 -0.67 4.69
C LEU A 64 -4.38 -0.45 6.20
N THR A 65 -3.18 -0.02 6.59
CA THR A 65 -2.93 0.48 7.96
C THR A 65 -3.16 1.99 8.00
N SER A 66 -3.22 2.58 9.20
CA SER A 66 -3.27 4.04 9.34
C SER A 66 -2.05 4.72 8.69
N THR A 67 -0.86 4.14 8.82
CA THR A 67 0.34 4.64 8.13
C THR A 67 0.22 4.52 6.61
N GLY A 68 -0.39 3.45 6.10
CA GLY A 68 -0.70 3.29 4.68
C GLY A 68 -1.67 4.33 4.15
N GLU A 69 -2.68 4.71 4.93
CA GLU A 69 -3.62 5.77 4.60
C GLU A 69 -2.90 7.12 4.48
N VAL A 70 -2.08 7.48 5.47
CA VAL A 70 -1.25 8.69 5.41
C VAL A 70 -0.33 8.66 4.19
N ALA A 71 0.39 7.55 3.96
CA ALA A 71 1.26 7.38 2.79
C ALA A 71 0.51 7.64 1.48
N ARG A 72 -0.69 7.08 1.32
CA ARG A 72 -1.54 7.29 0.14
C ARG A 72 -1.84 8.78 -0.08
N THR A 73 -2.16 9.53 0.98
CA THR A 73 -2.48 10.97 0.86
C THR A 73 -1.26 11.82 0.52
N LEU A 74 -0.06 11.35 0.86
CA LEU A 74 1.20 12.04 0.58
C LEU A 74 1.80 11.69 -0.79
N ARG A 75 1.07 11.00 -1.68
CA ARG A 75 1.54 10.64 -3.03
C ARG A 75 2.19 11.82 -3.77
N ASP A 76 1.52 12.97 -3.80
CA ASP A 76 2.00 14.16 -4.52
C ASP A 76 3.27 14.77 -3.91
N ARG A 77 3.66 14.33 -2.71
CA ARG A 77 4.86 14.77 -1.99
C ARG A 77 5.99 13.74 -2.03
N TYR A 78 5.77 12.57 -2.61
CA TYR A 78 6.74 11.47 -2.56
C TYR A 78 8.01 11.77 -3.36
N ASP A 79 7.86 12.30 -4.57
CA ASP A 79 8.97 12.70 -5.45
C ASP A 79 9.32 14.21 -5.35
N ASP A 80 8.79 14.91 -4.34
CA ASP A 80 9.08 16.32 -4.11
C ASP A 80 10.47 16.47 -3.47
N PRO A 81 11.47 17.07 -4.17
CA PRO A 81 12.85 17.14 -3.68
C PRO A 81 12.99 18.04 -2.44
N ASP A 82 12.01 18.87 -2.14
CA ASP A 82 11.99 19.76 -0.98
C ASP A 82 11.19 19.15 0.20
N ALA A 83 10.62 17.95 0.04
CA ALA A 83 9.85 17.25 1.06
C ALA A 83 10.63 16.06 1.63
N ASP A 84 10.66 15.95 2.97
CA ASP A 84 11.07 14.72 3.62
C ASP A 84 9.83 13.82 3.82
N PHE A 85 9.66 12.85 2.92
CA PHE A 85 8.52 11.94 2.95
C PHE A 85 8.45 11.12 4.25
N GLU A 86 9.58 10.73 4.84
CA GLU A 86 9.60 9.99 6.10
C GLU A 86 9.12 10.89 7.25
N GLU A 87 9.60 12.13 7.32
CA GLU A 87 9.17 13.10 8.32
C GLU A 87 7.66 13.43 8.19
N LEU A 88 7.15 13.56 6.97
CA LEU A 88 5.73 13.80 6.71
C LEU A 88 4.86 12.61 7.14
N LEU A 89 5.33 11.38 6.90
CA LEU A 89 4.65 10.16 7.35
C LEU A 89 4.56 10.08 8.87
N GLU A 90 5.63 10.42 9.60
CA GLU A 90 5.63 10.41 11.07
C GLU A 90 4.68 11.45 11.65
N ARG A 91 4.65 12.65 11.07
CA ARG A 91 3.74 13.74 11.49
C ARG A 91 2.27 13.41 11.26
N GLY A 92 1.95 12.67 10.21
CA GLY A 92 0.58 12.31 9.86
C GLY A 92 -0.04 11.20 10.74
N GLN A 93 0.74 10.58 11.62
CA GLN A 93 0.29 9.50 12.52
C GLN A 93 -0.18 10.00 13.90
N GLY A 94 -0.14 11.31 14.16
CA GLY A 94 -0.43 11.95 15.45
C GLY A 94 -1.85 12.50 15.60
#